data_AF-A0A7C3SNR6-F1
#
_entry.id   AF-A0A7C3SNR6-F1
#
_cell.length_a   1.000
_cell.length_b   1.000
_cell.length_c   1.000
_cell.angle_alpha   90.00
_cell.angle_beta   90.00
_cell.angle_gamma   90.00
#
_symmetry.space_group_name_H-M   'P 1'
#
loop_
_entity.id
_entity.type
_entity.pdbx_description
1 polymer ?
#
loop_
_entity_poly.entity_id
_entity_poly.type
_entity_poly.pdbx_seq_one_letter_code
_entity_poly.pdbx_strand_id
1 'polypeptide(L)'
;MMTMVITQCSLKGWKDSIKIVFGHAILEGILILLLLLGLQPFLQNPIFVKSFSFLGSLFLLYMGVSLFVSLIKSNLDIKNSDPVKISLPLAGALVSLSNPYWLIWWITVGVTFLGQARSFFILGILSFYIGHILSDFVWYIFIGFIGQGLSLPFWKRLYKIILYLASFSLVFFGVYFLKYVILG
;
A
#
# COMPACT_ATOMS: atom_id res chain seq x y z
N MET A 1 -1.20 -0.91 1.82
CA MET A 1 -0.61 -0.19 2.97
C MET A 1 -1.69 0.29 3.96
N MET A 2 -2.73 1.01 3.52
CA MET A 2 -3.83 1.50 4.39
C MET A 2 -4.43 0.44 5.33
N THR A 3 -4.83 -0.71 4.80
CA THR A 3 -5.39 -1.81 5.61
C THR A 3 -4.42 -2.29 6.70
N MET A 4 -3.13 -2.37 6.38
CA MET A 4 -2.11 -2.75 7.35
C MET A 4 -1.96 -1.69 8.46
N VAL A 5 -1.99 -0.40 8.10
CA VAL A 5 -1.95 0.71 9.07
C VAL A 5 -3.14 0.64 10.01
N ILE A 6 -4.36 0.45 9.48
CA ILE A 6 -5.58 0.34 10.30
C ILE A 6 -5.47 -0.85 11.27
N THR A 7 -5.12 -2.04 10.76
CA THR A 7 -5.03 -3.24 11.59
C THR A 7 -3.96 -3.09 12.67
N GLN A 8 -2.74 -2.67 12.33
CA GLN A 8 -1.66 -2.52 13.31
C GLN A 8 -1.95 -1.43 14.34
N CYS A 9 -2.49 -0.28 13.90
CA CYS A 9 -2.80 0.81 14.82
C CYS A 9 -3.99 0.47 15.74
N SER A 10 -4.91 -0.39 15.31
CA SER A 10 -5.97 -0.93 16.17
C SER A 10 -5.43 -1.84 17.29
N LEU A 11 -4.26 -2.46 17.07
CA LEU A 11 -3.64 -3.41 18.01
C LEU A 11 -2.66 -2.75 18.97
N LYS A 12 -1.78 -1.88 18.45
CA LYS A 12 -0.60 -1.35 19.15
C LYS A 12 -0.55 0.17 19.22
N GLY A 13 -1.58 0.85 18.70
CA GLY A 13 -1.71 2.31 18.70
C GLY A 13 -1.12 2.99 17.46
N TRP A 14 -1.46 4.26 17.30
CA TRP A 14 -1.21 5.02 16.07
C TRP A 14 0.27 5.15 15.67
N LYS A 15 1.22 5.10 16.61
CA LYS A 15 2.67 5.31 16.34
C LYS A 15 3.26 4.25 15.40
N ASP A 16 2.63 3.10 15.27
CA ASP A 16 3.08 2.07 14.35
C ASP A 16 2.85 2.46 12.87
N SER A 17 1.94 3.39 12.58
CA SER A 17 1.79 3.97 11.24
C SER A 17 3.09 4.65 10.77
N ILE A 18 3.78 5.39 11.65
CA ILE A 18 5.04 6.08 11.33
C ILE A 18 6.07 5.08 10.85
N LYS A 19 6.21 3.95 11.54
CA LYS A 19 7.19 2.91 11.20
C LYS A 19 6.85 2.25 9.85
N ILE A 20 5.57 2.01 9.58
CA ILE A 20 5.11 1.45 8.30
C ILE A 20 5.40 2.42 7.15
N VAL A 21 5.08 3.71 7.33
CA VAL A 21 5.32 4.76 6.33
C VAL A 21 6.80 4.99 6.10
N PHE A 22 7.63 4.88 7.14
CA PHE A 22 9.07 5.00 6.98
C PHE A 22 9.66 3.96 6.02
N GLY A 23 9.17 2.72 6.08
CA GLY A 23 9.54 1.68 5.13
C GLY A 23 9.11 1.97 3.70
N HIS A 24 7.89 2.52 3.54
CA HIS A 24 7.39 3.00 2.26
C HIS A 24 8.26 4.12 1.69
N ALA A 25 8.63 5.11 2.51
CA ALA A 25 9.49 6.22 2.11
C ALA A 25 10.86 5.73 1.62
N ILE A 26 11.49 4.79 2.33
CA ILE A 26 12.77 4.20 1.88
C ILE A 26 12.62 3.51 0.52
N LEU A 27 11.55 2.72 0.34
CA LEU A 27 11.28 2.04 -0.93
C LEU A 27 11.14 3.05 -2.08
N GLU A 28 10.40 4.13 -1.88
CA GLU A 28 10.22 5.17 -2.89
C GLU A 28 11.50 5.95 -3.16
N GLY A 29 12.30 6.24 -2.14
CA GLY A 29 13.62 6.87 -2.32
C GLY A 29 14.54 6.01 -3.19
N ILE A 30 14.57 4.69 -2.96
CA ILE A 30 15.30 3.74 -3.82
C ILE A 30 14.75 3.76 -5.25
N LEU A 31 13.42 3.73 -5.41
CA LEU A 31 12.79 3.76 -6.73
C LEU A 31 13.14 5.04 -7.50
N ILE A 32 13.08 6.22 -6.85
CA ILE A 32 13.44 7.50 -7.47
C ILE A 32 14.91 7.46 -7.92
N LEU A 33 15.83 6.98 -7.08
CA LEU A 33 17.23 6.84 -7.46
C LEU A 33 17.39 5.95 -8.71
N LEU A 34 16.70 4.81 -8.76
CA LEU A 34 16.72 3.92 -9.93
C LEU A 34 16.12 4.59 -11.18
N LEU A 35 15.02 5.33 -11.03
CA LEU A 35 14.42 6.11 -12.12
C LEU A 35 15.37 7.21 -12.63
N LEU A 36 16.12 7.86 -11.74
CA LEU A 36 17.16 8.83 -12.09
C LEU A 36 18.31 8.18 -12.86
N LEU A 37 18.68 6.95 -12.51
CA LEU A 37 19.71 6.14 -13.19
C LEU A 37 19.24 5.51 -14.52
N GLY A 38 17.99 5.74 -14.92
CA GLY A 38 17.48 5.30 -16.23
C GLY A 38 16.64 4.02 -16.21
N LEU A 39 16.06 3.63 -15.06
CA LEU A 39 15.13 2.49 -14.99
C LEU A 39 13.79 2.73 -15.73
N GLN A 40 13.52 3.96 -16.17
CA GLN A 40 12.24 4.36 -16.76
C GLN A 40 11.79 3.50 -17.97
N PRO A 41 12.64 3.23 -19.00
CA PRO A 41 12.23 2.39 -20.14
C PRO A 41 11.93 0.94 -19.74
N PHE A 42 12.58 0.44 -18.68
CA PHE A 42 12.34 -0.92 -18.17
C PHE A 42 10.98 -1.02 -17.50
N LEU A 43 10.60 -0.04 -16.68
CA LEU A 43 9.29 -0.03 -16.01
C LEU A 43 8.13 0.20 -16.99
N GLN A 44 8.39 0.85 -18.12
CA GLN A 44 7.41 1.06 -19.19
C GLN A 44 7.33 -0.12 -20.17
N ASN A 45 8.15 -1.16 -19.99
CA ASN A 45 8.11 -2.35 -20.84
C ASN A 45 6.75 -3.08 -20.64
N PRO A 46 5.97 -3.30 -21.73
CA PRO A 46 4.67 -3.96 -21.63
C PRO A 46 4.73 -5.36 -20.99
N ILE A 47 5.82 -6.10 -21.22
CA ILE A 47 6.03 -7.44 -20.65
C ILE A 47 6.24 -7.33 -19.13
N PHE A 48 7.02 -6.35 -18.68
CA PHE A 48 7.25 -6.11 -17.25
C PHE A 48 5.96 -5.70 -16.55
N VAL A 49 5.23 -4.72 -17.10
CA VAL A 49 3.96 -4.25 -16.54
C VAL A 49 2.93 -5.38 -16.46
N LYS A 50 2.79 -6.20 -17.52
CA LYS A 50 1.88 -7.36 -17.52
C LYS A 50 2.28 -8.40 -16.47
N SER A 51 3.56 -8.76 -16.40
CA SER A 51 4.07 -9.77 -15.45
C SER A 51 3.89 -9.32 -14.00
N PHE A 52 4.19 -8.04 -13.72
CA PHE A 52 4.02 -7.48 -12.38
C PHE A 52 2.55 -7.34 -11.99
N SER A 53 1.71 -6.89 -12.92
CA SER A 53 0.25 -6.79 -12.71
C SER A 53 -0.38 -8.16 -12.47
N PHE A 54 0.11 -9.21 -13.16
CA PHE A 54 -0.31 -10.59 -12.93
C PHE A 54 -0.02 -11.01 -11.49
N LEU A 55 1.25 -10.90 -11.05
CA LEU A 55 1.65 -11.28 -9.69
C LEU A 55 0.90 -10.47 -8.61
N GLY A 56 0.75 -9.17 -8.83
CA GLY A 56 -0.04 -8.29 -7.96
C GLY A 56 -1.51 -8.71 -7.87
N SER A 57 -2.12 -9.09 -9.00
CA SER A 57 -3.52 -9.54 -9.04
C SER A 57 -3.75 -10.84 -8.25
N LEU A 58 -2.86 -11.83 -8.39
CA LEU A 58 -2.89 -13.07 -7.61
C LEU A 58 -2.76 -12.79 -6.11
N PHE A 59 -1.87 -11.87 -5.75
CA PHE A 59 -1.67 -11.49 -4.35
C PHE A 59 -2.89 -10.78 -3.76
N LEU A 60 -3.54 -9.87 -4.51
CA LEU A 60 -4.78 -9.21 -4.07
C LEU A 60 -5.91 -10.21 -3.87
N LEU A 61 -6.07 -11.20 -4.76
CA LEU A 61 -7.05 -12.27 -4.60
C LEU A 61 -6.79 -13.10 -3.35
N TYR A 62 -5.54 -13.53 -3.13
CA TYR A 62 -5.13 -14.27 -1.94
C TYR A 62 -5.44 -13.49 -0.64
N MET A 63 -5.07 -12.21 -0.59
CA MET A 63 -5.36 -11.35 0.57
C MET A 63 -6.87 -11.13 0.77
N GLY A 64 -7.62 -10.90 -0.31
CA GLY A 64 -9.06 -10.67 -0.26
C GLY A 64 -9.82 -11.88 0.27
N VAL A 65 -9.52 -13.08 -0.26
CA VAL A 65 -10.14 -14.34 0.15
C VAL A 65 -9.74 -14.74 1.58
N SER A 66 -8.45 -14.62 1.93
CA SER A 66 -8.00 -14.94 3.30
C SER A 66 -8.66 -14.04 4.35
N LEU A 67 -8.82 -12.74 4.05
CA LEU A 67 -9.56 -11.81 4.90
C LEU A 67 -11.05 -12.20 5.01
N PHE A 68 -11.70 -12.56 3.89
CA PHE A 68 -13.10 -12.99 3.88
C PHE A 68 -13.34 -14.23 4.75
N VAL A 69 -12.50 -15.26 4.57
CA VAL A 69 -12.56 -16.50 5.35
C VAL A 69 -12.33 -16.23 6.83
N SER A 70 -11.42 -15.32 7.18
CA SER A 70 -11.17 -14.90 8.57
C SER A 70 -12.39 -14.20 9.18
N LEU A 71 -13.07 -13.33 8.42
CA LEU A 71 -14.28 -12.62 8.86
C LEU A 71 -15.48 -13.53 9.10
N ILE A 72 -15.59 -14.64 8.35
CA ILE A 72 -16.61 -15.68 8.52
C ILE A 72 -16.29 -16.58 9.70
N LYS A 73 -15.03 -17.00 9.85
CA LYS A 73 -14.60 -17.93 10.92
C LYS A 73 -14.54 -17.27 12.31
N SER A 74 -14.46 -15.94 12.40
CA SER A 74 -14.29 -15.23 13.67
C SER A 74 -15.55 -14.48 14.14
N ASN A 75 -15.90 -14.69 15.41
CA ASN A 75 -16.22 -13.57 16.29
C ASN A 75 -14.94 -12.74 16.36
N LEU A 76 -14.92 -11.57 15.72
CA LEU A 76 -13.73 -10.71 15.60
C LEU A 76 -13.23 -10.24 16.98
N ASP A 77 -12.52 -11.11 17.68
CA ASP A 77 -11.62 -10.73 18.76
C ASP A 77 -10.32 -10.32 18.10
N ILE A 78 -10.27 -9.03 17.76
CA ILE A 78 -9.11 -8.30 17.23
C ILE A 78 -7.86 -8.57 18.11
N LYS A 79 -8.04 -8.97 19.38
CA LYS A 79 -6.97 -9.37 20.29
C LYS A 79 -6.11 -10.57 19.83
N ASN A 80 -6.58 -11.42 18.92
CA ASN A 80 -5.87 -12.64 18.51
C ASN A 80 -5.19 -12.58 17.14
N SER A 81 -5.17 -11.42 16.46
CA SER A 81 -4.29 -11.27 15.30
C SER A 81 -2.85 -11.21 15.77
N ASP A 82 -2.06 -12.23 15.40
CA ASP A 82 -0.63 -12.28 15.68
C ASP A 82 0.03 -10.98 15.19
N PRO A 83 0.90 -10.36 16.01
CA PRO A 83 1.70 -9.25 15.55
C PRO A 83 2.46 -9.65 14.29
N VAL A 84 2.58 -8.72 13.33
CA VAL A 84 3.41 -8.95 12.15
C VAL A 84 4.82 -9.33 12.64
N LYS A 85 5.25 -10.55 12.28
CA LYS A 85 6.50 -11.17 12.78
C LYS A 85 7.76 -10.55 12.18
N ILE A 86 7.60 -9.75 11.12
CA ILE A 86 8.66 -8.98 10.47
C ILE A 86 8.65 -7.52 10.96
N SER A 87 9.75 -6.78 10.79
CA SER A 87 9.80 -5.39 11.22
C SER A 87 8.77 -4.53 10.45
N LEU A 88 8.11 -3.60 11.15
CA LEU A 88 7.06 -2.76 10.55
C LEU A 88 7.51 -1.94 9.33
N PRO A 89 8.74 -1.37 9.30
CA PRO A 89 9.24 -0.73 8.09
C PRO A 89 9.38 -1.72 6.93
N LEU A 90 9.95 -2.90 7.16
CA LEU A 90 10.08 -3.91 6.10
C LEU A 90 8.71 -4.34 5.58
N ALA A 91 7.75 -4.55 6.48
CA ALA A 91 6.38 -4.87 6.10
C ALA A 91 5.70 -3.75 5.30
N GLY A 92 5.92 -2.48 5.66
CA GLY A 92 5.44 -1.34 4.90
C GLY A 92 6.01 -1.27 3.48
N ALA A 93 7.32 -1.51 3.34
CA ALA A 93 7.99 -1.61 2.04
C ALA A 93 7.43 -2.77 1.21
N LEU A 94 7.38 -3.98 1.77
CA LEU A 94 6.89 -5.17 1.07
C LEU A 94 5.43 -5.01 0.63
N VAL A 95 4.54 -4.53 1.51
CA VAL A 95 3.13 -4.30 1.17
C VAL A 95 2.96 -3.22 0.10
N SER A 96 3.84 -2.22 0.06
CA SER A 96 3.83 -1.20 -0.99
C SER A 96 4.30 -1.77 -2.31
N LEU A 97 5.39 -2.53 -2.29
CA LEU A 97 5.93 -3.18 -3.48
C LEU A 97 4.95 -4.21 -4.05
N SER A 98 4.26 -4.99 -3.21
CA SER A 98 3.24 -5.95 -3.66
C SER A 98 1.96 -5.30 -4.19
N ASN A 99 1.81 -3.97 -4.06
CA ASN A 99 0.62 -3.27 -4.52
C ASN A 99 0.79 -2.81 -5.98
N PRO A 100 0.07 -3.39 -6.96
CA PRO A 100 0.19 -2.99 -8.37
C PRO A 100 -0.19 -1.51 -8.60
N TYR A 101 -1.09 -0.95 -7.79
CA TYR A 101 -1.44 0.47 -7.89
C TYR A 101 -0.27 1.40 -7.61
N TRP A 102 0.60 1.03 -6.66
CA TRP A 102 1.79 1.84 -6.34
C TRP A 102 2.72 1.91 -7.55
N LEU A 103 2.95 0.77 -8.21
CA LEU A 103 3.77 0.73 -9.40
C LEU A 103 3.12 1.49 -10.58
N ILE A 104 1.81 1.30 -10.80
CA ILE A 104 1.08 2.01 -11.85
C ILE A 104 1.15 3.53 -11.64
N TRP A 105 0.98 4.00 -10.40
CA TRP A 105 1.11 5.42 -10.06
C TRP A 105 2.51 5.94 -10.40
N TRP A 106 3.57 5.21 -10.04
CA TRP A 106 4.94 5.62 -10.34
C TRP A 106 5.24 5.63 -11.84
N ILE A 107 4.76 4.65 -12.60
CA ILE A 107 4.98 4.60 -14.06
C ILE A 107 4.25 5.72 -14.80
N THR A 108 3.11 6.17 -14.28
CA THR A 108 2.26 7.17 -14.93
C THR A 108 2.51 8.57 -14.37
N VAL A 109 2.02 8.83 -13.16
CA VAL A 109 2.03 10.13 -12.50
C VAL A 109 3.41 10.44 -11.93
N GLY A 110 4.02 9.49 -11.23
CA GLY A 110 5.31 9.69 -10.55
C GLY A 110 6.45 10.02 -11.50
N VAL A 111 6.58 9.29 -12.60
CA VAL A 111 7.56 9.56 -13.67
C VAL A 111 7.34 10.93 -14.29
N THR A 112 6.08 11.34 -14.51
CA THR A 112 5.76 12.65 -15.09
C THR A 112 6.17 13.79 -14.17
N PHE A 113 5.80 13.73 -12.89
CA PHE A 113 6.20 14.75 -11.92
C PHE A 113 7.70 14.74 -11.63
N LEU A 114 8.33 13.57 -11.58
CA LEU A 114 9.79 13.47 -11.44
C LEU A 114 10.49 14.11 -12.65
N GLY A 115 9.97 13.91 -13.86
CA GLY A 115 10.46 14.55 -15.09
C GLY A 115 10.36 16.08 -15.02
N GLN A 116 9.22 16.62 -14.56
CA GLN A 116 9.06 18.06 -14.32
C GLN A 116 10.02 18.56 -13.24
N ALA A 117 10.14 17.84 -12.13
CA ALA A 117 11.02 18.19 -11.02
C ALA A 117 12.50 18.24 -11.42
N ARG A 118 12.93 17.38 -12.36
CA ARG A 118 14.30 17.42 -12.91
C ARG A 118 14.65 18.75 -13.57
N SER A 119 13.69 19.50 -14.09
CA SER A 119 13.95 20.83 -14.67
C SER A 119 14.47 21.85 -13.65
N PHE A 120 14.24 21.59 -12.36
CA PHE A 120 14.76 22.37 -11.23
C PHE A 120 15.92 21.66 -10.52
N PHE A 121 16.62 20.77 -11.22
CA PHE A 121 17.77 19.99 -10.72
C PHE A 121 17.45 19.25 -9.40
N ILE A 122 18.45 19.15 -8.51
CA ILE A 122 18.33 18.41 -7.25
C ILE A 122 17.28 19.01 -6.31
N LEU A 123 17.10 20.34 -6.32
CA LEU A 123 16.13 21.01 -5.47
C LEU A 123 14.69 20.66 -5.86
N GLY A 124 14.39 20.57 -7.16
CA GLY A 124 13.09 20.10 -7.64
C GLY A 124 12.81 18.66 -7.22
N ILE A 125 13.77 17.76 -7.43
CA ILE A 125 13.64 16.34 -7.07
C ILE A 125 13.40 16.17 -5.56
N LEU A 126 14.19 16.84 -4.73
CA LEU A 126 14.03 16.78 -3.28
C LEU A 126 12.70 17.37 -2.84
N SER A 127 12.26 18.48 -3.43
CA SER A 127 10.96 19.10 -3.11
C SER A 127 9.80 18.17 -3.45
N PHE A 128 9.83 17.53 -4.62
CA PHE A 128 8.82 16.54 -5.02
C PHE A 128 8.82 15.35 -4.06
N TYR A 129 9.98 14.74 -3.81
CA TYR A 129 10.07 13.57 -2.93
C TYR A 129 9.64 13.88 -1.50
N ILE A 130 10.16 14.96 -0.91
CA ILE A 130 9.83 15.35 0.47
C ILE A 130 8.35 15.70 0.59
N GLY A 131 7.80 16.48 -0.35
CA GLY A 131 6.39 16.86 -0.34
C GLY A 131 5.46 15.63 -0.47
N HIS A 132 5.78 14.72 -1.38
CA HIS A 132 5.06 13.46 -1.57
C HIS A 132 5.10 12.59 -0.31
N ILE A 133 6.29 12.32 0.23
CA ILE A 133 6.45 11.50 1.43
C ILE A 133 5.80 12.14 2.66
N LEU A 134 5.88 13.47 2.82
CA LEU A 134 5.18 14.17 3.90
C LEU A 134 3.67 14.01 3.79
N SER A 135 3.11 14.09 2.58
CA SER A 135 1.69 13.84 2.33
C SER A 135 1.30 12.43 2.79
N ASP A 136 2.12 11.42 2.48
CA ASP A 136 1.91 10.05 2.93
C ASP A 136 1.99 9.91 4.45
N PHE A 137 2.98 10.54 5.10
CA PHE A 137 3.07 10.56 6.56
C PHE A 137 1.83 11.18 7.19
N VAL A 138 1.40 12.36 6.74
CA VAL A 138 0.20 13.02 7.26
C VAL A 138 -1.03 12.14 7.09
N TRP A 139 -1.23 11.58 5.89
CA TRP A 139 -2.37 10.72 5.59
C TRP A 139 -2.38 9.45 6.43
N TYR A 140 -1.29 8.71 6.48
CA TYR A 140 -1.26 7.43 7.19
C TYR A 140 -1.18 7.59 8.71
N ILE A 141 -0.64 8.68 9.25
CA ILE A 141 -0.78 9.03 10.67
C ILE A 141 -2.24 9.29 11.00
N PHE A 142 -2.94 10.09 10.19
CA PHE A 142 -4.37 10.34 10.34
C PHE A 142 -5.19 9.05 10.31
N ILE A 143 -4.95 8.16 9.33
CA ILE A 143 -5.59 6.83 9.28
C ILE A 143 -5.21 5.98 10.50
N GLY A 144 -3.98 6.08 11.00
CA GLY A 144 -3.54 5.39 12.21
C GLY A 144 -4.33 5.79 13.46
N PHE A 145 -4.61 7.08 13.63
CA PHE A 145 -5.49 7.58 14.70
C PHE A 145 -6.92 7.04 14.58
N ILE A 146 -7.47 7.04 13.36
CA ILE A 146 -8.80 6.45 13.10
C ILE A 146 -8.79 4.95 13.43
N GLY A 147 -7.76 4.21 13.00
CA GLY A 147 -7.60 2.79 13.26
C GLY A 147 -7.55 2.47 14.77
N GLN A 148 -6.87 3.30 15.55
CA GLN A 148 -6.88 3.17 17.01
C GLN A 148 -8.29 3.41 17.60
N GLY A 149 -9.03 4.42 17.11
CA GLY A 149 -10.41 4.69 17.56
C GLY A 149 -11.40 3.58 17.18
N LEU A 150 -11.23 2.95 16.01
CA LEU A 150 -12.06 1.84 15.53
C LEU A 150 -11.93 0.56 16.39
N SER A 151 -10.88 0.46 17.22
CA SER A 151 -10.72 -0.65 18.18
C SER A 151 -11.70 -0.59 19.36
N LEU A 152 -12.38 0.54 19.57
CA LEU A 152 -13.33 0.72 20.67
C LEU A 152 -14.56 -0.18 20.50
N PRO A 153 -15.11 -0.73 21.61
CA PRO A 153 -16.25 -1.67 21.56
C PRO A 153 -17.47 -1.14 20.80
N PHE A 154 -17.71 0.17 20.84
CA PHE A 154 -18.81 0.85 20.16
C PHE A 154 -18.74 0.74 18.63
N TRP A 155 -17.54 0.74 18.04
CA TRP A 155 -17.34 0.77 16.59
C TRP A 155 -17.14 -0.61 15.97
N LYS A 156 -17.20 -1.71 16.74
CA LYS A 156 -16.98 -3.09 16.26
C LYS A 156 -17.84 -3.46 15.04
N ARG A 157 -19.10 -3.01 15.00
CA ARG A 157 -20.02 -3.28 13.87
C ARG A 157 -19.57 -2.57 12.60
N LEU A 158 -19.21 -1.28 12.72
CA LEU A 158 -18.71 -0.49 11.60
C LEU A 158 -17.36 -1.03 11.11
N TYR A 159 -16.46 -1.38 12.03
CA TYR A 159 -15.18 -1.98 11.71
C TYR A 159 -15.33 -3.30 10.92
N LYS A 160 -16.26 -4.18 11.33
CA LYS A 160 -16.58 -5.41 10.61
C LYS A 160 -17.10 -5.13 9.19
N ILE A 161 -17.97 -4.13 9.01
CA ILE A 161 -18.47 -3.71 7.69
C ILE A 161 -17.33 -3.19 6.81
N ILE A 162 -16.45 -2.33 7.34
CA ILE A 162 -15.28 -1.81 6.62
C ILE A 162 -14.39 -2.96 6.15
N LEU A 163 -14.12 -3.96 7.01
CA LEU A 163 -13.31 -5.12 6.62
C LEU A 163 -13.97 -5.99 5.55
N TYR A 164 -15.30 -6.18 5.60
CA TYR A 164 -16.02 -6.87 4.52
C TYR A 164 -15.93 -6.11 3.19
N LEU A 165 -16.14 -4.79 3.21
CA LEU A 165 -16.00 -3.94 2.03
C LEU A 165 -14.57 -3.96 1.47
N ALA A 166 -13.57 -3.91 2.34
CA ALA A 166 -12.16 -4.00 1.96
C ALA A 166 -11.84 -5.35 1.32
N SER A 167 -12.29 -6.46 1.93
CA SER A 167 -12.13 -7.81 1.40
C SER A 167 -12.77 -7.94 0.00
N PHE A 168 -14.01 -7.48 -0.14
CA PHE A 168 -14.71 -7.47 -1.43
C PHE A 168 -13.96 -6.63 -2.48
N SER A 169 -13.50 -5.44 -2.11
CA SER A 169 -12.76 -4.55 -3.01
C SER A 169 -11.44 -5.17 -3.48
N LEU A 170 -10.70 -5.86 -2.59
CA LEU A 170 -9.47 -6.57 -2.95
C LEU A 170 -9.74 -7.68 -3.96
N VAL A 171 -10.80 -8.47 -3.76
CA VAL A 171 -11.20 -9.52 -4.71
C VAL A 171 -11.62 -8.90 -6.05
N PHE A 172 -12.45 -7.86 -6.02
CA PHE A 172 -12.91 -7.15 -7.21
C PHE A 172 -11.74 -6.61 -8.05
N PHE A 173 -10.82 -5.87 -7.42
CA PHE A 173 -9.65 -5.34 -8.13
C PHE A 173 -8.68 -6.42 -8.58
N GLY A 174 -8.51 -7.49 -7.78
CA GLY A 174 -7.74 -8.66 -8.18
C GLY A 174 -8.28 -9.29 -9.47
N VAL A 175 -9.60 -9.54 -9.55
CA VAL A 175 -10.25 -10.08 -10.76
C VAL A 175 -10.15 -9.09 -11.93
N TYR A 176 -10.40 -7.80 -11.67
CA TYR A 176 -10.36 -6.76 -12.70
C TYR A 176 -8.97 -6.69 -13.36
N PHE A 177 -7.90 -6.66 -12.56
CA PHE A 177 -6.53 -6.64 -13.07
C PHE A 177 -6.13 -7.95 -13.75
N LEU A 178 -6.55 -9.09 -13.21
CA LEU A 178 -6.30 -10.37 -13.84
C LEU A 178 -6.95 -10.43 -15.24
N LYS A 179 -8.19 -9.94 -15.36
CA LYS A 179 -8.88 -9.82 -16.64
C LYS A 179 -8.15 -8.88 -17.61
N TYR A 180 -7.70 -7.72 -17.14
CA TYR A 180 -6.92 -6.78 -17.96
C TYR A 180 -5.64 -7.41 -18.49
N VAL A 181 -4.89 -8.13 -17.64
CA VAL A 181 -3.66 -8.81 -18.04
C VAL A 181 -3.89 -9.89 -19.10
N ILE A 182 -4.98 -10.66 -18.97
CA ILE A 182 -5.30 -11.77 -19.89
C ILE A 182 -5.84 -11.27 -21.23
N LEU A 183 -6.69 -10.24 -21.23
CA LEU A 183 -7.37 -9.77 -22.44
C LEU A 183 -6.59 -8.74 -23.25
N GLY A 184 -5.54 -8.14 -22.68
CA GLY A 184 -4.67 -7.19 -23.38
C GLY A 184 -4.99 -5.75 -23.05
#